data_AF-A0A936Q3X6-F1
#
_entry.id   AF-A0A936Q3X6-F1
#
_cell.length_a   1.000
_cell.length_b   1.000
_cell.length_c   1.000
_cell.angle_alpha   90.00
_cell.angle_beta   90.00
_cell.angle_gamma   90.00
#
_symmetry.space_group_name_H-M   'P 1'
#
loop_
_entity.id
_entity.type
_entity.pdbx_description
1 polymer ?
#
loop_
_entity_poly.entity_id
_entity_poly.type
_entity_poly.pdbx_seq_one_letter_code
_entity_poly.pdbx_strand_id
1 'polypeptide(L)'
;MSEGKTASRINLGLAILLGIGILGLVNWIGARHYRRLDWTSSGLYTLSEKSTQVLKALRQPVAVTVFMTEGSPLYAETQELLRRYQAASPLVTVETLNPERNPARAQAFLKETGVMQLSVVFRSGEKKKSVSLEQLAEFDFQRAQMGGEPALKAFKGEQEFTAAILTVTQEKSPRVVFTKGHGERPVAGRSREGLERLVEALKQDNCSVEEWDSLVDQKVPDKTDLVVIAGPRTGFTFPETDALKAYLADGGRALLLLDPEFAPGAGNRMAALGLGPVLDAYGVRLGDDIVVDPKNALPLMGPETVVARSFRSHTVTKLLEGLPVVFPVARSVGVVEPSPEGVTAQVVIETSAEGWGETNLADLETKVEKDDRDVAGPVPLAVAVEAGTGRKTRLVAMGDADFASTGGIANAANLYLVTSAVNWLLERETLVSIPPRSTDQVAVVLSRGDIARITLFVLLILPACAIGLGIVVWFKRRR
;
A
#
# COMPACT_ATOMS: atom_id res chain seq x y z
N MET A 1 -22.23 -25.70 70.52
CA MET A 1 -21.16 -25.05 69.72
C MET A 1 -20.48 -25.98 68.69
N SER A 2 -21.05 -27.14 68.32
CA SER A 2 -20.41 -28.09 67.39
C SER A 2 -20.96 -28.07 65.96
N GLU A 3 -22.22 -27.65 65.73
CA GLU A 3 -22.87 -27.78 64.42
C GLU A 3 -22.38 -26.76 63.36
N GLY A 4 -21.99 -25.54 63.76
CA GLY A 4 -21.51 -24.51 62.83
C GLY A 4 -20.15 -24.82 62.18
N LYS A 5 -19.30 -25.63 62.82
CA LYS A 5 -17.97 -26.00 62.28
C LYS A 5 -18.08 -27.03 61.16
N THR A 6 -19.08 -27.90 61.21
CA THR A 6 -19.29 -28.94 60.19
C THR A 6 -19.87 -28.34 58.90
N ALA A 7 -20.86 -27.45 59.01
CA ALA A 7 -21.42 -26.72 57.86
C ALA A 7 -20.38 -25.83 57.16
N SER A 8 -19.51 -25.16 57.92
CA SER A 8 -18.42 -24.34 57.38
C SER A 8 -17.38 -25.18 56.61
N ARG A 9 -17.04 -26.37 57.12
CA ARG A 9 -16.12 -27.31 56.43
C ARG A 9 -16.71 -27.91 55.15
N ILE A 10 -18.01 -28.21 55.14
CA ILE A 10 -18.71 -28.70 53.95
C ILE A 10 -18.78 -27.61 52.87
N ASN A 11 -19.09 -26.37 53.24
CA ASN A 11 -19.08 -25.23 52.32
C ASN A 11 -17.69 -24.96 51.74
N LEU A 12 -16.63 -25.09 52.55
CA LEU A 12 -15.26 -24.94 52.08
C LEU A 12 -14.88 -26.05 51.09
N GLY A 13 -15.24 -27.31 51.38
CA GLY A 13 -15.01 -28.44 50.48
C GLY A 13 -15.73 -28.27 49.14
N LEU A 14 -17.00 -27.82 49.18
CA LEU A 14 -17.80 -27.55 47.99
C LEU A 14 -17.20 -26.41 47.15
N ALA A 15 -16.73 -25.34 47.80
CA ALA A 15 -16.08 -24.21 47.13
C ALA A 15 -14.76 -24.61 46.46
N ILE A 16 -13.95 -25.47 47.10
CA ILE A 16 -12.70 -25.99 46.52
C ILE A 16 -13.01 -26.87 45.30
N LEU A 17 -14.00 -27.76 45.39
CA LEU A 17 -14.45 -28.60 44.27
C LEU A 17 -14.95 -27.78 43.08
N LEU A 18 -15.76 -26.74 43.35
CA LEU A 18 -16.20 -25.78 42.34
C LEU A 18 -15.01 -25.03 41.73
N GLY A 19 -14.05 -24.59 42.54
CA GLY A 19 -12.85 -23.90 42.07
C GLY A 19 -12.00 -24.77 41.14
N ILE A 20 -11.79 -26.04 41.49
CA ILE A 20 -11.09 -27.02 40.65
C ILE A 20 -11.87 -27.30 39.36
N GLY A 21 -13.19 -27.44 39.44
CA GLY A 21 -14.06 -27.63 38.28
C GLY A 21 -14.01 -26.45 37.31
N ILE A 22 -14.04 -25.22 37.82
CA ILE A 22 -13.90 -24.00 37.02
C ILE A 22 -12.50 -23.93 36.39
N LEU A 23 -11.44 -24.20 37.15
CA LEU A 23 -10.06 -24.25 36.62
C LEU A 23 -9.93 -25.29 35.49
N GLY A 24 -10.51 -26.48 35.67
CA GLY A 24 -10.54 -27.52 34.64
C GLY A 24 -11.29 -27.07 33.38
N LEU A 25 -12.45 -26.43 33.55
CA LEU A 25 -13.26 -25.91 32.44
C LEU A 25 -12.53 -24.78 31.70
N VAL A 26 -11.94 -23.83 32.42
CA VAL A 26 -11.15 -22.73 31.85
C VAL A 26 -9.95 -23.27 31.08
N ASN A 27 -9.25 -24.27 31.64
CA ASN A 27 -8.13 -24.91 30.95
C ASN A 27 -8.59 -25.68 29.70
N TRP A 28 -9.73 -26.38 29.77
CA TRP A 28 -10.30 -27.11 28.63
C TRP A 28 -10.77 -26.16 27.50
N ILE A 29 -11.45 -25.06 27.84
CA ILE A 29 -11.83 -24.03 26.88
C ILE A 29 -10.57 -23.38 26.29
N GLY A 30 -9.59 -23.05 27.13
CA GLY A 30 -8.31 -22.46 26.70
C GLY A 30 -7.51 -23.35 25.76
N ALA A 31 -7.52 -24.67 25.98
CA ALA A 31 -6.82 -25.64 25.14
C ALA A 31 -7.53 -25.92 23.81
N ARG A 32 -8.88 -25.91 23.78
CA ARG A 32 -9.66 -26.31 22.60
C ARG A 32 -10.17 -25.15 21.75
N HIS A 33 -10.40 -23.99 22.37
CA HIS A 33 -10.90 -22.78 21.72
C HIS A 33 -9.92 -21.61 21.89
N TYR A 34 -8.63 -21.86 21.64
CA TYR A 34 -7.61 -20.83 21.72
C TYR A 34 -7.91 -19.69 20.73
N ARG A 35 -8.44 -18.58 21.25
CA ARG A 35 -8.58 -17.32 20.51
C ARG A 35 -7.60 -16.32 21.11
N ARG A 36 -6.64 -15.89 20.31
CA ARG A 36 -5.70 -14.83 20.67
C ARG A 36 -6.38 -13.49 20.38
N LEU A 37 -6.87 -12.85 21.43
CA LEU A 37 -7.38 -11.48 21.34
C LEU A 37 -6.18 -10.54 21.49
N ASP A 38 -5.96 -9.69 20.50
CA ASP A 38 -4.96 -8.64 20.55
C ASP A 38 -5.60 -7.38 21.14
N TRP A 39 -5.08 -6.95 22.30
CA TRP A 39 -5.58 -5.80 23.04
C TRP A 39 -4.72 -4.56 22.79
N THR A 40 -3.72 -4.65 21.90
CA THR A 40 -2.93 -3.49 21.50
C THR A 40 -3.76 -2.62 20.56
N SER A 41 -3.74 -1.30 20.76
CA SER A 41 -4.50 -0.35 19.93
C SER A 41 -4.10 -0.37 18.46
N SER A 42 -2.91 -0.89 18.14
CA SER A 42 -2.35 -1.02 16.79
C SER A 42 -2.40 -2.45 16.22
N GLY A 43 -2.92 -3.44 16.96
CA GLY A 43 -2.99 -4.82 16.48
C GLY A 43 -1.63 -5.47 16.20
N LEU A 44 -0.59 -5.15 17.00
CA LEU A 44 0.80 -5.57 16.79
C LEU A 44 1.00 -7.09 16.74
N TYR A 45 0.08 -7.85 17.32
CA TYR A 45 0.08 -9.31 17.40
C TYR A 45 -0.94 -9.97 16.47
N THR A 46 -1.57 -9.20 15.59
CA THR A 46 -2.53 -9.67 14.58
C THR A 46 -1.93 -9.45 13.19
N LEU A 47 -2.02 -10.47 12.33
CA LEU A 47 -1.61 -10.29 10.93
C LEU A 47 -2.56 -9.31 10.24
N SER A 48 -2.02 -8.53 9.30
CA SER A 48 -2.87 -7.75 8.40
C SER A 48 -3.79 -8.68 7.60
N GLU A 49 -4.89 -8.11 7.13
CA GLU A 49 -5.78 -8.80 6.20
C GLU A 49 -5.03 -9.21 4.93
N LYS A 50 -4.03 -8.44 4.48
CA LYS A 50 -3.15 -8.79 3.34
C LYS A 50 -2.48 -10.12 3.55
N SER A 51 -1.66 -10.20 4.61
CA SER A 51 -0.89 -11.39 4.93
C SER A 51 -1.83 -12.58 5.13
N THR A 52 -2.96 -12.38 5.81
CA THR A 52 -3.96 -13.44 6.00
C THR A 52 -4.56 -13.94 4.68
N GLN A 53 -4.93 -13.05 3.76
CA GLN A 53 -5.49 -13.43 2.46
C GLN A 53 -4.45 -14.15 1.59
N VAL A 54 -3.21 -13.63 1.54
CA VAL A 54 -2.10 -14.27 0.83
C VAL A 54 -1.88 -15.69 1.36
N LEU A 55 -1.85 -15.85 2.69
CA LEU A 55 -1.65 -17.13 3.37
C LEU A 55 -2.79 -18.11 3.13
N LYS A 56 -4.05 -17.65 3.07
CA LYS A 56 -5.22 -18.46 2.74
C LYS A 56 -5.28 -18.86 1.27
N ALA A 57 -4.76 -18.02 0.38
CA ALA A 57 -4.72 -18.26 -1.06
C ALA A 57 -3.56 -19.17 -1.49
N LEU A 58 -2.67 -19.55 -0.57
CA LEU A 58 -1.56 -20.46 -0.85
C LEU A 58 -2.07 -21.80 -1.39
N ARG A 59 -1.54 -22.20 -2.55
CA ARG A 59 -1.81 -23.51 -3.18
C ARG A 59 -0.64 -24.48 -3.08
N GLN A 60 0.53 -23.99 -2.66
CA GLN A 60 1.77 -24.75 -2.57
C GLN A 60 2.48 -24.48 -1.23
N PRO A 61 3.26 -25.44 -0.70
CA PRO A 61 3.96 -25.28 0.56
C PRO A 61 5.08 -24.23 0.44
N VAL A 62 5.27 -23.44 1.51
CA VAL A 62 6.34 -22.46 1.64
C VAL A 62 7.19 -22.80 2.85
N ALA A 63 8.45 -23.17 2.59
CA ALA A 63 9.45 -23.40 3.63
C ALA A 63 10.19 -22.10 3.92
N VAL A 64 10.23 -21.73 5.21
CA VAL A 64 10.88 -20.53 5.71
C VAL A 64 12.03 -20.95 6.62
N THR A 65 13.26 -20.57 6.28
CA THR A 65 14.44 -20.81 7.11
C THR A 65 14.92 -19.50 7.72
N VAL A 66 14.84 -19.39 9.04
CA VAL A 66 15.35 -18.27 9.82
C VAL A 66 16.84 -18.49 10.05
N PHE A 67 17.66 -17.86 9.22
CA PHE A 67 19.12 -17.92 9.29
C PHE A 67 19.66 -16.75 10.11
N MET A 68 19.52 -16.86 11.44
CA MET A 68 19.81 -15.81 12.41
C MET A 68 20.40 -16.41 13.70
N THR A 69 21.09 -15.58 14.49
CA THR A 69 21.58 -15.96 15.83
C THR A 69 20.61 -15.49 16.91
N GLU A 70 20.59 -16.17 18.06
CA GLU A 70 19.71 -15.81 19.20
C GLU A 70 20.04 -14.42 19.79
N GLY A 71 21.28 -13.94 19.61
CA GLY A 71 21.69 -12.59 20.00
C GLY A 71 21.34 -11.50 18.98
N SER A 72 20.72 -11.85 17.84
CA SER A 72 20.31 -10.86 16.85
C SER A 72 19.14 -10.03 17.38
N PRO A 73 19.16 -8.69 17.24
CA PRO A 73 18.15 -7.80 17.81
C PRO A 73 16.74 -8.00 17.23
N LEU A 74 16.59 -8.69 16.10
CA LEU A 74 15.30 -8.95 15.46
C LEU A 74 14.84 -10.41 15.58
N TYR A 75 15.59 -11.24 16.31
CA TYR A 75 15.34 -12.68 16.37
C TYR A 75 13.96 -12.99 16.99
N ALA A 76 13.65 -12.37 18.13
CA ALA A 76 12.39 -12.63 18.85
C ALA A 76 11.17 -12.16 18.04
N GLU A 77 11.24 -10.96 17.47
CA GLU A 77 10.20 -10.35 16.64
C GLU A 77 9.94 -11.18 15.38
N THR A 78 11.02 -11.64 14.74
CA THR A 78 10.96 -12.51 13.54
C THR A 78 10.27 -13.84 13.87
N GLN A 79 10.68 -14.50 14.96
CA GLN A 79 10.08 -15.77 15.39
C GLN A 79 8.59 -15.63 15.71
N GLU A 80 8.22 -14.60 16.47
CA GLU A 80 6.82 -14.37 16.84
C GLU A 80 5.95 -14.02 15.63
N LEU A 81 6.48 -13.28 14.66
CA LEU A 81 5.80 -13.02 13.40
C LEU A 81 5.60 -14.29 12.58
N LEU A 82 6.65 -15.08 12.38
CA LEU A 82 6.57 -16.33 11.59
C LEU A 82 5.65 -17.37 12.24
N ARG A 83 5.59 -17.41 13.59
CA ARG A 83 4.61 -18.24 14.31
C ARG A 83 3.17 -17.89 13.95
N ARG A 84 2.87 -16.59 13.76
CA ARG A 84 1.55 -16.14 13.31
C ARG A 84 1.26 -16.57 11.88
N TYR A 85 2.26 -16.56 10.99
CA TYR A 85 2.13 -17.04 9.62
C TYR A 85 1.82 -18.55 9.58
N GLN A 86 2.54 -19.36 10.37
CA GLN A 86 2.26 -20.80 10.50
C GLN A 86 0.87 -21.08 11.06
N ALA A 87 0.42 -20.28 12.04
CA ALA A 87 -0.92 -20.42 12.60
C ALA A 87 -2.02 -20.04 11.60
N ALA A 88 -1.75 -19.12 10.68
CA ALA A 88 -2.70 -18.66 9.68
C ALA A 88 -2.79 -19.58 8.44
N SER A 89 -1.73 -20.33 8.11
CA SER A 89 -1.77 -21.31 7.02
C SER A 89 -0.88 -22.53 7.31
N PRO A 90 -1.42 -23.76 7.22
CA PRO A 90 -0.66 -24.99 7.44
C PRO A 90 0.37 -25.25 6.33
N LEU A 91 0.31 -24.52 5.21
CA LEU A 91 1.27 -24.63 4.12
C LEU A 91 2.58 -23.89 4.40
N VAL A 92 2.65 -23.08 5.47
CA VAL A 92 3.88 -22.40 5.88
C VAL A 92 4.61 -23.23 6.93
N THR A 93 5.84 -23.65 6.63
CA THR A 93 6.73 -24.34 7.56
C THR A 93 7.91 -23.46 7.91
N VAL A 94 8.24 -23.34 9.19
CA VAL A 94 9.33 -22.48 9.68
C VAL A 94 10.36 -23.34 10.38
N GLU A 95 11.62 -23.17 10.00
CA GLU A 95 12.77 -23.79 10.64
C GLU A 95 13.80 -22.71 11.01
N THR A 96 14.44 -22.86 12.16
CA THR A 96 15.53 -21.97 12.59
C THR A 96 16.88 -22.64 12.36
N LEU A 97 17.78 -21.93 11.67
CA LEU A 97 19.16 -22.36 11.47
C LEU A 97 20.11 -21.33 12.11
N ASN A 98 20.59 -21.64 13.30
CA ASN A 98 21.61 -20.83 13.96
C ASN A 98 23.01 -21.18 13.40
N PRO A 99 23.71 -20.23 12.75
CA PRO A 99 25.02 -20.48 12.13
C PRO A 99 26.15 -20.76 13.12
N GLU A 100 26.06 -20.23 14.34
CA GLU A 100 27.07 -20.42 15.39
C GLU A 100 26.94 -21.81 16.04
N ARG A 101 25.71 -22.29 16.22
CA ARG A 101 25.46 -23.62 16.80
C ARG A 101 25.69 -24.75 15.80
N ASN A 102 25.42 -24.53 14.52
CA ASN A 102 25.49 -25.55 13.47
C ASN A 102 26.31 -25.09 12.25
N PRO A 103 27.64 -24.89 12.38
CA PRO A 103 28.46 -24.29 11.33
C PRO A 103 28.52 -25.13 10.04
N ALA A 104 28.54 -26.47 10.14
CA ALA A 104 28.55 -27.34 8.97
C ALA A 104 27.26 -27.21 8.14
N ARG A 105 26.10 -27.16 8.82
CA ARG A 105 24.79 -26.98 8.17
C ARG A 105 24.64 -25.57 7.60
N ALA A 106 25.15 -24.56 8.29
CA ALA A 106 25.20 -23.18 7.81
C ALA A 106 26.04 -23.07 6.52
N GLN A 107 27.22 -23.68 6.45
CA GLN A 107 28.03 -23.67 5.22
C GLN A 107 27.32 -24.34 4.04
N ALA A 108 26.63 -25.47 4.26
CA ALA A 108 25.83 -26.10 3.24
C ALA A 108 24.69 -25.19 2.76
N PHE A 109 23.98 -24.56 3.71
CA PHE A 109 22.90 -23.63 3.43
C PHE A 109 23.35 -22.39 2.66
N LEU A 110 24.51 -21.80 3.01
CA LEU A 110 25.08 -20.65 2.30
C LEU A 110 25.42 -21.02 0.84
N LYS A 111 25.99 -22.21 0.60
CA LYS A 111 26.28 -22.71 -0.76
C LYS A 111 25.02 -22.94 -1.59
N GLU A 112 23.96 -23.48 -0.98
CA GLU A 112 22.69 -23.76 -1.66
C GLU A 112 21.89 -22.47 -1.95
N THR A 113 21.83 -21.57 -0.97
CA THR A 113 21.00 -20.36 -1.05
C THR A 113 21.72 -19.20 -1.70
N GLY A 114 23.05 -19.13 -1.65
CA GLY A 114 23.85 -17.99 -2.10
C GLY A 114 23.78 -16.77 -1.18
N VAL A 115 23.17 -16.94 0.00
CA VAL A 115 23.09 -15.90 1.02
C VAL A 115 24.48 -15.72 1.65
N MET A 116 24.85 -14.49 1.97
CA MET A 116 26.15 -14.15 2.58
C MET A 116 26.01 -13.53 3.98
N GLN A 117 24.79 -13.22 4.41
CA GLN A 117 24.49 -12.51 5.66
C GLN A 117 23.31 -13.16 6.38
N LEU A 118 23.09 -12.80 7.65
CA LEU A 118 21.92 -13.25 8.41
C LEU A 118 20.63 -12.76 7.72
N SER A 119 19.70 -13.67 7.50
CA SER A 119 18.48 -13.42 6.72
C SER A 119 17.40 -14.44 7.03
N VAL A 120 16.20 -14.17 6.54
CA VAL A 120 15.10 -15.14 6.49
C VAL A 120 14.90 -15.56 5.04
N VAL A 121 15.01 -16.85 4.75
CA VAL A 121 14.92 -17.38 3.39
C VAL A 121 13.59 -18.10 3.20
N PHE A 122 12.84 -17.68 2.20
CA PHE A 122 11.57 -18.27 1.77
C PHE A 122 11.81 -19.14 0.55
N ARG A 123 11.22 -20.34 0.53
CA ARG A 123 11.32 -21.30 -0.57
C ARG A 123 9.96 -21.91 -0.89
N SER A 124 9.67 -22.06 -2.17
CA SER A 124 8.52 -22.84 -2.64
C SER A 124 8.84 -23.44 -4.01
N GLY A 125 8.90 -24.77 -4.08
CA GLY A 125 9.48 -25.48 -5.24
C GLY A 125 10.93 -25.06 -5.48
N GLU A 126 11.23 -24.63 -6.71
CA GLU A 126 12.58 -24.15 -7.11
C GLU A 126 12.81 -22.66 -6.79
N LYS A 127 11.75 -21.91 -6.47
CA LYS A 127 11.85 -20.47 -6.21
C LYS A 127 12.35 -20.21 -4.80
N LYS A 128 13.23 -19.23 -4.67
CA LYS A 128 13.77 -18.75 -3.39
C LYS A 128 13.80 -17.23 -3.33
N LYS A 129 13.58 -16.67 -2.15
CA LYS A 129 13.75 -15.25 -1.84
C LYS A 129 14.33 -15.11 -0.44
N SER A 130 15.40 -14.34 -0.29
CA SER A 130 15.98 -13.99 1.00
C SER A 130 15.60 -12.57 1.40
N VAL A 131 15.31 -12.37 2.68
CA VAL A 131 15.07 -11.07 3.30
C VAL A 131 16.17 -10.84 4.35
N SER A 132 17.05 -9.87 4.12
CA SER A 132 18.15 -9.57 5.04
C SER A 132 17.66 -8.82 6.29
N LEU A 133 18.48 -8.82 7.34
CA LEU A 133 18.24 -8.02 8.55
C LEU A 133 17.98 -6.54 8.27
N GLU A 134 18.70 -5.97 7.30
CA GLU A 134 18.58 -4.56 6.90
C GLU A 134 17.22 -4.26 6.26
N GLN A 135 16.59 -5.25 5.63
CA GLN A 135 15.25 -5.13 5.06
C GLN A 135 14.17 -5.28 6.13
N LEU A 136 14.42 -6.10 7.15
CA LEU A 136 13.48 -6.35 8.25
C LEU A 136 13.31 -5.17 9.20
N ALA A 137 14.23 -4.22 9.20
CA ALA A 137 14.21 -3.12 10.14
C ALA A 137 14.78 -1.83 9.56
N GLU A 138 14.13 -0.72 9.88
CA GLU A 138 14.73 0.61 9.74
C GLU A 138 15.38 0.98 11.08
N PHE A 139 16.64 1.40 11.05
CA PHE A 139 17.39 1.82 12.23
C PHE A 139 17.59 3.34 12.21
N ASP A 140 17.44 3.98 13.38
CA ASP A 140 17.79 5.37 13.57
C ASP A 140 19.26 5.51 14.01
N PHE A 141 20.08 5.98 13.08
CA PHE A 141 21.51 6.18 13.27
C PHE A 141 21.84 7.55 13.89
N GLN A 142 20.88 8.45 14.15
CA GLN A 142 21.17 9.73 14.80
C GLN A 142 21.72 9.52 16.22
N ARG A 143 21.24 8.50 16.93
CA ARG A 143 21.81 8.09 18.23
C ARG A 143 23.22 7.52 18.13
N ALA A 144 23.52 6.84 17.03
CA ALA A 144 24.86 6.31 16.76
C ALA A 144 25.90 7.42 16.56
N GLN A 145 25.49 8.56 15.99
CA GLN A 145 26.37 9.74 15.86
C GLN A 145 26.72 10.39 17.21
N MET A 146 25.96 10.11 18.28
CA MET A 146 26.26 10.55 19.65
C MET A 146 26.86 9.45 20.53
N GLY A 147 27.35 8.34 19.94
CA GLY A 147 28.01 7.25 20.67
C GLY A 147 27.07 6.24 21.33
N GLY A 148 25.76 6.26 21.03
CA GLY A 148 24.80 5.24 21.46
C GLY A 148 24.63 4.12 20.42
N GLU A 149 23.98 3.02 20.80
CA GLU A 149 23.60 1.99 19.81
C GLU A 149 22.46 2.50 18.89
N PRO A 150 22.45 2.13 17.59
CA PRO A 150 21.34 2.45 16.69
C PRO A 150 20.02 1.92 17.25
N ALA A 151 19.02 2.79 17.38
CA ALA A 151 17.71 2.37 17.87
C ALA A 151 16.88 1.80 16.73
N LEU A 152 16.18 0.68 16.97
CA LEU A 152 15.17 0.17 16.02
C LEU A 152 14.08 1.24 15.85
N LYS A 153 13.99 1.81 14.65
CA LYS A 153 12.99 2.80 14.28
C LYS A 153 11.69 2.09 13.89
N ALA A 154 11.74 1.13 12.98
CA ALA A 154 10.56 0.39 12.56
C ALA A 154 10.90 -1.06 12.20
N PHE A 155 10.05 -2.01 12.58
CA PHE A 155 10.13 -3.39 12.13
C PHE A 155 9.21 -3.60 10.91
N LYS A 156 9.80 -4.01 9.78
CA LYS A 156 9.12 -4.19 8.48
C LYS A 156 8.88 -5.67 8.14
N GLY A 157 9.03 -6.57 9.11
CA GLY A 157 9.01 -8.02 8.87
C GLY A 157 7.75 -8.53 8.17
N GLU A 158 6.56 -8.05 8.53
CA GLU A 158 5.31 -8.56 7.91
C GLU A 158 5.23 -8.21 6.42
N GLN A 159 5.61 -6.98 6.07
CA GLN A 159 5.65 -6.50 4.70
C GLN A 159 6.63 -7.33 3.86
N GLU A 160 7.86 -7.48 4.35
CA GLU A 160 8.90 -8.24 3.64
C GLU A 160 8.58 -9.73 3.54
N PHE A 161 8.02 -10.35 4.58
CA PHE A 161 7.67 -11.77 4.57
C PHE A 161 6.49 -12.05 3.64
N THR A 162 5.45 -11.22 3.65
CA THR A 162 4.34 -11.37 2.71
C THR A 162 4.77 -11.16 1.26
N ALA A 163 5.61 -10.15 1.00
CA ALA A 163 6.21 -9.95 -0.31
C ALA A 163 7.05 -11.16 -0.75
N ALA A 164 7.90 -11.70 0.13
CA ALA A 164 8.71 -12.87 -0.17
C ALA A 164 7.86 -14.12 -0.44
N ILE A 165 6.80 -14.35 0.33
CA ILE A 165 5.83 -15.43 0.09
C ILE A 165 5.18 -15.26 -1.28
N LEU A 166 4.70 -14.07 -1.63
CA LEU A 166 4.15 -13.79 -2.96
C LEU A 166 5.18 -14.07 -4.06
N THR A 167 6.42 -13.63 -3.90
CA THR A 167 7.49 -13.88 -4.88
C THR A 167 7.76 -15.36 -5.13
N VAL A 168 7.80 -16.18 -4.07
CA VAL A 168 8.09 -17.61 -4.22
C VAL A 168 6.87 -18.44 -4.63
N THR A 169 5.66 -17.90 -4.44
CA THR A 169 4.40 -18.62 -4.73
C THR A 169 3.73 -18.21 -6.03
N GLN A 170 3.97 -16.99 -6.51
CA GLN A 170 3.45 -16.55 -7.80
C GLN A 170 4.24 -17.19 -8.94
N GLU A 171 3.53 -17.70 -9.95
CA GLU A 171 4.13 -18.35 -11.12
C GLU A 171 4.98 -17.39 -11.96
N LYS A 172 4.59 -16.10 -12.04
CA LYS A 172 5.28 -15.05 -12.79
C LYS A 172 5.39 -13.77 -11.97
N SER A 173 6.55 -13.11 -12.04
CA SER A 173 6.70 -11.71 -11.63
C SER A 173 6.37 -10.84 -12.85
N PRO A 174 5.28 -10.05 -12.83
CA PRO A 174 4.88 -9.27 -14.00
C PRO A 174 5.93 -8.19 -14.32
N ARG A 175 6.26 -8.06 -15.61
CA ARG A 175 7.19 -7.03 -16.10
C ARG A 175 6.44 -5.75 -16.42
N VAL A 176 6.68 -4.71 -15.62
CA VAL A 176 6.15 -3.36 -15.79
C VAL A 176 7.23 -2.48 -16.41
N VAL A 177 6.91 -1.87 -17.54
CA VAL A 177 7.83 -1.04 -18.32
C VAL A 177 7.31 0.39 -18.34
N PHE A 178 8.13 1.33 -17.86
CA PHE A 178 7.84 2.77 -17.93
C PHE A 178 8.44 3.35 -19.21
N THR A 179 7.69 4.15 -19.95
CA THR A 179 8.23 4.85 -21.11
C THR A 179 9.16 5.97 -20.68
N LYS A 180 10.11 6.28 -21.56
CA LYS A 180 11.04 7.39 -21.44
C LYS A 180 11.33 7.95 -22.82
N GLY A 181 11.54 9.25 -22.88
CA GLY A 181 12.00 9.96 -24.08
C GLY A 181 11.32 11.31 -24.26
N HIS A 182 10.17 11.49 -23.62
CA HIS A 182 9.26 12.60 -23.83
C HIS A 182 9.14 13.50 -22.60
N GLY A 183 10.05 13.37 -21.64
CA GLY A 183 10.05 14.14 -20.40
C GLY A 183 9.16 13.56 -19.30
N GLU A 184 8.87 12.26 -19.38
CA GLU A 184 8.12 11.52 -18.36
C GLU A 184 8.74 11.64 -16.97
N ARG A 185 7.90 11.41 -15.95
CA ARG A 185 8.33 11.44 -14.55
C ARG A 185 9.40 10.37 -14.30
N PRO A 186 10.53 10.74 -13.67
CA PRO A 186 11.63 9.80 -13.45
C PRO A 186 11.24 8.70 -12.47
N VAL A 187 11.57 7.45 -12.79
CA VAL A 187 11.29 6.28 -11.93
C VAL A 187 12.41 5.99 -10.91
N ALA A 188 13.51 6.71 -11.02
CA ALA A 188 14.67 6.62 -10.13
C ALA A 188 15.24 8.01 -9.86
N GLY A 189 15.91 8.16 -8.71
CA GLY A 189 16.49 9.42 -8.26
C GLY A 189 15.86 9.89 -6.94
N ARG A 190 16.03 11.18 -6.66
CA ARG A 190 15.32 11.87 -5.58
C ARG A 190 14.72 13.14 -6.17
N SER A 191 13.60 13.01 -6.85
CA SER A 191 12.80 14.14 -7.33
C SER A 191 11.48 14.23 -6.59
N ARG A 192 10.98 15.45 -6.36
CA ARG A 192 9.62 15.65 -5.81
C ARG A 192 8.54 15.11 -6.75
N GLU A 193 8.80 15.21 -8.04
CA GLU A 193 7.96 14.75 -9.15
C GLU A 193 8.24 13.30 -9.55
N GLY A 194 9.21 12.64 -8.91
CA GLY A 194 9.62 11.28 -9.26
C GLY A 194 8.62 10.22 -8.78
N LEU A 195 8.67 9.06 -9.43
CA LEU A 195 7.83 7.89 -9.14
C LEU A 195 8.57 6.82 -8.31
N GLU A 196 9.67 7.17 -7.64
CA GLU A 196 10.56 6.20 -7.02
C GLU A 196 9.86 5.37 -5.93
N ARG A 197 9.00 6.03 -5.14
CA ARG A 197 8.18 5.34 -4.14
C ARG A 197 7.10 4.46 -4.75
N LEU A 198 6.52 4.84 -5.89
CA LEU A 198 5.58 3.99 -6.62
C LEU A 198 6.31 2.76 -7.15
N VAL A 199 7.48 2.92 -7.74
CA VAL A 199 8.33 1.81 -8.21
C VAL A 199 8.71 0.87 -7.07
N GLU A 200 9.03 1.41 -5.89
CA GLU A 200 9.29 0.61 -4.70
C GLU A 200 8.05 -0.20 -4.29
N ALA A 201 6.86 0.42 -4.26
CA ALA A 201 5.61 -0.27 -3.97
C ALA A 201 5.31 -1.39 -4.98
N LEU A 202 5.54 -1.16 -6.28
CA LEU A 202 5.38 -2.19 -7.32
C LEU A 202 6.35 -3.35 -7.14
N LYS A 203 7.62 -3.07 -6.79
CA LYS A 203 8.62 -4.10 -6.50
C LYS A 203 8.25 -4.92 -5.26
N GLN A 204 7.72 -4.28 -4.22
CA GLN A 204 7.19 -4.95 -3.03
C GLN A 204 5.98 -5.83 -3.35
N ASP A 205 5.18 -5.43 -4.34
CA ASP A 205 4.10 -6.23 -4.90
C ASP A 205 4.58 -7.24 -5.97
N ASN A 206 5.86 -7.61 -5.96
CA ASN A 206 6.45 -8.64 -6.82
C ASN A 206 6.39 -8.35 -8.33
N CYS A 207 6.38 -7.08 -8.73
CA CYS A 207 6.59 -6.68 -10.12
C CYS A 207 8.08 -6.42 -10.40
N SER A 208 8.56 -6.79 -11.58
CA SER A 208 9.82 -6.24 -12.11
C SER A 208 9.52 -4.91 -12.80
N VAL A 209 10.37 -3.91 -12.58
CA VAL A 209 10.17 -2.56 -13.12
C VAL A 209 11.41 -2.16 -13.93
N GLU A 210 11.19 -1.76 -15.18
CA GLU A 210 12.22 -1.36 -16.12
C GLU A 210 11.80 -0.10 -16.89
N GLU A 211 12.74 0.62 -17.47
CA GLU A 211 12.48 1.74 -18.38
C GLU A 211 12.64 1.30 -19.83
N TRP A 212 11.83 1.87 -20.71
CA TRP A 212 11.91 1.70 -22.16
C TRP A 212 12.00 3.07 -22.83
N ASP A 213 13.15 3.32 -23.46
CA ASP A 213 13.35 4.50 -24.30
C ASP A 213 12.66 4.28 -25.65
N SER A 214 11.44 4.79 -25.78
CA SER A 214 10.61 4.54 -26.97
C SER A 214 11.06 5.35 -28.19
N LEU A 215 11.83 6.42 -27.98
CA LEU A 215 12.47 7.17 -29.06
C LEU A 215 13.60 6.36 -29.71
N VAL A 216 14.32 5.58 -28.91
CA VAL A 216 15.45 4.76 -29.40
C VAL A 216 14.97 3.42 -29.95
N ASP A 217 14.11 2.72 -29.21
CA ASP A 217 13.57 1.42 -29.62
C ASP A 217 12.07 1.53 -29.87
N GLN A 218 11.68 1.67 -31.14
CA GLN A 218 10.27 1.83 -31.55
C GLN A 218 9.50 0.50 -31.55
N LYS A 219 9.82 -0.39 -30.61
CA LYS A 219 9.12 -1.65 -30.34
C LYS A 219 9.01 -1.84 -28.84
N VAL A 220 7.81 -2.16 -28.36
CA VAL A 220 7.60 -2.50 -26.95
C VAL A 220 8.47 -3.73 -26.61
N PRO A 221 9.30 -3.68 -25.54
CA PRO A 221 10.17 -4.80 -25.18
C PRO A 221 9.43 -6.12 -25.04
N ASP A 222 10.01 -7.21 -25.52
CA ASP A 222 9.38 -8.53 -25.50
C ASP A 222 9.04 -8.97 -24.07
N LYS A 223 7.93 -9.70 -23.89
CA LYS A 223 7.45 -10.19 -22.57
C LYS A 223 7.08 -9.07 -21.57
N THR A 224 6.76 -7.87 -22.05
CA THR A 224 6.15 -6.82 -21.22
C THR A 224 4.72 -7.21 -20.84
N ASP A 225 4.37 -7.09 -19.55
CA ASP A 225 3.04 -7.37 -19.02
C ASP A 225 2.20 -6.09 -18.83
N LEU A 226 2.87 -4.95 -18.61
CA LEU A 226 2.24 -3.64 -18.46
C LEU A 226 3.19 -2.53 -18.96
N VAL A 227 2.68 -1.63 -19.80
CA VAL A 227 3.34 -0.36 -20.14
C VAL A 227 2.75 0.77 -19.30
N VAL A 228 3.59 1.64 -18.76
CA VAL A 228 3.19 2.82 -18.02
C VAL A 228 3.73 4.07 -18.71
N ILE A 229 2.84 4.97 -19.12
CA ILE A 229 3.19 6.29 -19.65
C ILE A 229 2.83 7.30 -18.56
N ALA A 230 3.83 7.96 -17.98
CA ALA A 230 3.65 8.80 -16.79
C ALA A 230 4.10 10.24 -17.02
N GLY A 231 3.14 11.12 -17.33
CA GLY A 231 3.35 12.56 -17.50
C GLY A 231 4.30 12.92 -18.66
N PRO A 232 4.05 12.46 -19.91
CA PRO A 232 4.86 12.87 -21.05
C PRO A 232 4.66 14.37 -21.31
N ARG A 233 5.76 15.08 -21.60
CA ARG A 233 5.78 16.52 -21.87
C ARG A 233 5.87 16.85 -23.36
N THR A 234 6.30 15.89 -24.18
CA THR A 234 6.32 16.01 -25.64
C THR A 234 5.53 14.88 -26.30
N GLY A 235 5.18 15.07 -27.57
CA GLY A 235 4.34 14.13 -28.29
C GLY A 235 5.08 12.88 -28.76
N PHE A 236 4.42 11.73 -28.61
CA PHE A 236 4.85 10.46 -29.21
C PHE A 236 4.75 10.53 -30.74
N THR A 237 5.68 9.84 -31.42
CA THR A 237 5.72 9.76 -32.87
C THR A 237 4.81 8.66 -33.41
N PHE A 238 4.53 8.67 -34.72
CA PHE A 238 3.71 7.64 -35.38
C PHE A 238 4.27 6.22 -35.19
N PRO A 239 5.58 5.95 -35.38
CA PRO A 239 6.12 4.60 -35.14
C PRO A 239 5.91 4.11 -33.70
N GLU A 240 6.05 4.98 -32.70
CA GLU A 240 5.86 4.62 -31.29
C GLU A 240 4.41 4.28 -30.98
N THR A 241 3.48 5.09 -31.51
CA THR A 241 2.05 4.83 -31.33
C THR A 241 1.59 3.58 -32.07
N ASP A 242 2.16 3.27 -33.24
CA ASP A 242 1.93 2.00 -33.93
C ASP A 242 2.47 0.80 -33.12
N ALA A 243 3.63 0.93 -32.49
CA ALA A 243 4.18 -0.10 -31.62
C ALA A 243 3.29 -0.35 -30.39
N LEU A 244 2.80 0.72 -29.74
CA LEU A 244 1.85 0.64 -28.63
C LEU A 244 0.53 0.00 -29.06
N LYS A 245 -0.01 0.38 -30.23
CA LYS A 245 -1.23 -0.22 -30.78
C LYS A 245 -1.05 -1.71 -31.05
N ALA A 246 0.06 -2.12 -31.66
CA ALA A 246 0.37 -3.53 -31.91
C ALA A 246 0.44 -4.33 -30.59
N TYR A 247 1.13 -3.78 -29.58
CA TYR A 247 1.21 -4.39 -28.25
C TYR A 247 -0.17 -4.53 -27.58
N LEU A 248 -0.99 -3.48 -27.60
CA LEU A 248 -2.33 -3.54 -27.00
C LEU A 248 -3.27 -4.47 -27.79
N ALA A 249 -3.15 -4.54 -29.11
CA ALA A 249 -3.92 -5.47 -29.94
C ALA A 249 -3.60 -6.95 -29.65
N ASP A 250 -2.38 -7.26 -29.17
CA ASP A 250 -1.95 -8.61 -28.75
C ASP A 250 -2.33 -8.95 -27.28
N GLY A 251 -3.28 -8.22 -26.69
CA GLY A 251 -3.69 -8.42 -25.30
C GLY A 251 -2.77 -7.75 -24.27
N GLY A 252 -1.98 -6.76 -24.71
CA GLY A 252 -1.16 -5.93 -23.84
C GLY A 252 -2.00 -5.09 -22.87
N ARG A 253 -1.34 -4.53 -21.85
CA ARG A 253 -1.98 -3.63 -20.87
C ARG A 253 -1.22 -2.32 -20.75
N ALA A 254 -1.95 -1.21 -20.55
CA ALA A 254 -1.36 0.11 -20.39
C ALA A 254 -2.00 0.92 -19.24
N LEU A 255 -1.15 1.64 -18.50
CA LEU A 255 -1.55 2.72 -17.59
C LEU A 255 -1.05 4.04 -18.17
N LEU A 256 -1.98 4.97 -18.42
CA LEU A 256 -1.69 6.28 -19.00
C LEU A 256 -2.02 7.35 -17.96
N LEU A 257 -1.00 8.06 -17.49
CA LEU A 257 -1.14 9.22 -16.60
C LEU A 257 -0.77 10.46 -17.40
N LEU A 258 -1.76 11.27 -17.76
CA LEU A 258 -1.68 12.27 -18.83
C LEU A 258 -1.94 13.67 -18.28
N ASP A 259 -0.87 14.37 -17.94
CA ASP A 259 -0.92 15.75 -17.42
C ASP A 259 -1.48 16.74 -18.46
N PRO A 260 -2.10 17.86 -18.02
CA PRO A 260 -2.31 19.04 -18.85
C PRO A 260 -0.98 19.76 -19.11
N GLU A 261 -0.18 19.23 -20.03
CA GLU A 261 1.07 19.89 -20.45
C GLU A 261 0.80 21.03 -21.41
N PHE A 262 1.54 22.14 -21.28
CA PHE A 262 1.44 23.30 -22.17
C PHE A 262 2.54 23.33 -23.22
N ALA A 263 2.16 23.59 -24.47
CA ALA A 263 3.11 23.77 -25.55
C ALA A 263 3.95 25.04 -25.32
N PRO A 264 5.27 25.01 -25.58
CA PRO A 264 6.10 26.22 -25.53
C PRO A 264 5.60 27.29 -26.51
N GLY A 265 5.37 28.51 -26.03
CA GLY A 265 4.95 29.64 -26.86
C GLY A 265 3.86 30.49 -26.24
N ALA A 266 3.40 31.52 -26.98
CA ALA A 266 2.34 32.40 -26.52
C ALA A 266 0.95 31.75 -26.71
N GLY A 267 0.09 31.86 -25.70
CA GLY A 267 -1.34 31.51 -25.80
C GLY A 267 -1.80 30.26 -25.05
N ASN A 268 -1.02 29.74 -24.08
CA ASN A 268 -1.40 28.67 -23.15
C ASN A 268 -2.18 27.51 -23.80
N ARG A 269 -1.65 26.97 -24.91
CA ARG A 269 -2.25 25.81 -25.59
C ARG A 269 -1.70 24.52 -25.00
N MET A 270 -2.53 23.49 -24.89
CA MET A 270 -2.04 22.18 -24.48
C MET A 270 -1.15 21.55 -25.53
N ALA A 271 -0.12 20.84 -25.08
CA ALA A 271 0.78 20.07 -25.92
C ALA A 271 0.06 18.85 -26.48
N ALA A 272 0.23 18.61 -27.78
CA ALA A 272 -0.26 17.39 -28.42
C ALA A 272 0.64 16.22 -28.03
N LEU A 273 0.13 15.31 -27.20
CA LEU A 273 0.88 14.14 -26.72
C LEU A 273 1.07 13.05 -27.79
N GLY A 274 0.44 13.19 -28.96
CA GLY A 274 0.54 12.20 -30.05
C GLY A 274 -0.20 10.88 -29.81
N LEU A 275 -0.77 10.66 -28.62
CA LEU A 275 -1.43 9.40 -28.23
C LEU A 275 -2.86 9.22 -28.78
N GLY A 276 -3.41 10.19 -29.51
CA GLY A 276 -4.76 10.15 -30.09
C GLY A 276 -5.09 8.83 -30.80
N PRO A 277 -4.25 8.34 -31.74
CA PRO A 277 -4.49 7.07 -32.45
C PRO A 277 -4.58 5.84 -31.53
N VAL A 278 -3.93 5.86 -30.37
CA VAL A 278 -4.04 4.80 -29.35
C VAL A 278 -5.34 4.97 -28.58
N LEU A 279 -5.62 6.18 -28.07
CA LEU A 279 -6.78 6.48 -27.24
C LEU A 279 -8.10 6.26 -28.00
N ASP A 280 -8.19 6.72 -29.25
CA ASP A 280 -9.38 6.58 -30.10
C ASP A 280 -9.72 5.11 -30.36
N ALA A 281 -8.69 4.27 -30.59
CA ALA A 281 -8.87 2.83 -30.80
C ALA A 281 -9.47 2.11 -29.59
N TYR A 282 -9.30 2.67 -28.39
CA TYR A 282 -9.81 2.15 -27.12
C TYR A 282 -10.97 3.00 -26.55
N GLY A 283 -11.56 3.87 -27.36
CA GLY A 283 -12.74 4.66 -26.96
C GLY A 283 -12.48 5.65 -25.83
N VAL A 284 -11.24 6.11 -25.68
CA VAL A 284 -10.85 7.11 -24.68
C VAL A 284 -10.70 8.47 -25.36
N ARG A 285 -11.27 9.51 -24.76
CA ARG A 285 -11.18 10.89 -25.21
C ARG A 285 -10.39 11.72 -24.20
N LEU A 286 -9.36 12.39 -24.67
CA LEU A 286 -8.57 13.33 -23.87
C LEU A 286 -9.06 14.76 -24.15
N GLY A 287 -9.43 15.51 -23.13
CA GLY A 287 -9.90 16.89 -23.27
C GLY A 287 -8.76 17.90 -23.18
N ASP A 288 -8.85 18.97 -23.96
CA ASP A 288 -7.94 20.13 -23.91
C ASP A 288 -8.47 21.17 -22.90
N ASP A 289 -8.60 20.75 -21.64
CA ASP A 289 -9.19 21.53 -20.54
C ASP A 289 -8.45 21.29 -19.21
N ILE A 290 -8.58 22.21 -18.26
CA ILE A 290 -8.21 21.97 -16.86
C ILE A 290 -9.49 21.76 -16.06
N VAL A 291 -9.55 20.65 -15.32
CA VAL A 291 -10.73 20.31 -14.53
C VAL A 291 -10.74 21.09 -13.23
N VAL A 292 -11.89 21.70 -12.93
CA VAL A 292 -12.16 22.51 -11.74
C VAL A 292 -13.38 21.95 -11.02
N ASP A 293 -13.33 21.84 -9.69
CA ASP A 293 -14.45 21.36 -8.88
C ASP A 293 -14.59 22.17 -7.57
N PRO A 294 -15.25 23.35 -7.60
CA PRO A 294 -15.28 24.24 -6.44
C PRO A 294 -16.02 23.66 -5.25
N LYS A 295 -16.97 22.75 -5.49
CA LYS A 295 -17.73 22.08 -4.42
C LYS A 295 -16.82 21.27 -3.51
N ASN A 296 -15.80 20.64 -4.10
CA ASN A 296 -14.85 19.78 -3.39
C ASN A 296 -13.50 20.46 -3.13
N ALA A 297 -13.36 21.74 -3.48
CA ALA A 297 -12.12 22.49 -3.31
C ALA A 297 -11.70 22.54 -1.83
N LEU A 298 -10.39 22.47 -1.61
CA LEU A 298 -9.80 22.59 -0.28
C LEU A 298 -9.50 24.06 0.04
N PRO A 299 -9.79 24.53 1.27
CA PRO A 299 -9.32 25.83 1.70
C PRO A 299 -7.80 25.92 1.58
N LEU A 300 -7.29 27.04 1.06
CA LEU A 300 -5.85 27.31 0.82
C LEU A 300 -5.22 26.57 -0.37
N MET A 301 -6.00 25.82 -1.16
CA MET A 301 -5.58 25.29 -2.46
C MET A 301 -6.31 26.01 -3.60
N GLY A 302 -5.73 26.01 -4.80
CA GLY A 302 -6.37 26.60 -5.97
C GLY A 302 -7.58 25.79 -6.44
N PRO A 303 -8.54 26.42 -7.14
CA PRO A 303 -9.74 25.76 -7.65
C PRO A 303 -9.45 24.58 -8.61
N GLU A 304 -8.27 24.57 -9.23
CA GLU A 304 -7.75 23.51 -10.11
C GLU A 304 -7.37 22.22 -9.38
N THR A 305 -7.18 22.27 -8.04
CA THR A 305 -6.95 21.05 -7.26
C THR A 305 -8.27 20.34 -7.00
N VAL A 306 -8.48 19.24 -7.72
CA VAL A 306 -9.69 18.44 -7.63
C VAL A 306 -9.56 17.38 -6.54
N VAL A 307 -10.53 17.37 -5.61
CA VAL A 307 -10.66 16.31 -4.60
C VAL A 307 -11.82 15.40 -4.95
N ALA A 308 -11.51 14.28 -5.59
CA ALA A 308 -12.50 13.28 -5.94
C ALA A 308 -12.93 12.49 -4.69
N ARG A 309 -14.24 12.54 -4.39
CA ARG A 309 -14.87 11.86 -3.25
C ARG A 309 -15.92 10.84 -3.67
N SER A 310 -16.34 10.88 -4.93
CA SER A 310 -17.31 9.97 -5.50
C SER A 310 -16.64 9.17 -6.59
N PHE A 311 -16.89 7.86 -6.60
CA PHE A 311 -16.27 6.92 -7.52
C PHE A 311 -17.35 6.03 -8.09
N ARG A 312 -17.29 5.79 -9.41
CA ARG A 312 -18.18 4.80 -10.02
C ARG A 312 -17.74 3.40 -9.60
N SER A 313 -18.68 2.46 -9.55
CA SER A 313 -18.41 1.09 -9.13
C SER A 313 -17.45 0.42 -10.12
N HIS A 314 -16.23 0.16 -9.68
CA HIS A 314 -15.22 -0.55 -10.45
C HIS A 314 -14.19 -1.21 -9.52
N THR A 315 -13.52 -2.26 -9.98
CA THR A 315 -12.47 -2.92 -9.20
C THR A 315 -11.35 -1.93 -8.84
N VAL A 316 -10.96 -1.03 -9.76
CA VAL A 316 -9.93 -0.01 -9.53
C VAL A 316 -10.27 0.97 -8.40
N THR A 317 -11.56 1.27 -8.18
CA THR A 317 -12.01 2.26 -7.20
C THR A 317 -12.48 1.65 -5.89
N LYS A 318 -12.47 0.31 -5.77
CA LYS A 318 -13.03 -0.44 -4.63
C LYS A 318 -12.41 -0.06 -3.27
N LEU A 319 -11.12 0.28 -3.24
CA LEU A 319 -10.42 0.67 -2.01
C LEU A 319 -10.59 2.14 -1.62
N LEU A 320 -11.27 2.93 -2.47
CA LEU A 320 -11.35 4.39 -2.31
C LEU A 320 -12.62 4.84 -1.58
N GLU A 321 -13.48 3.90 -1.18
CA GLU A 321 -14.73 4.22 -0.49
C GLU A 321 -14.44 5.01 0.81
N GLY A 322 -14.92 6.25 0.87
CA GLY A 322 -14.67 7.16 1.99
C GLY A 322 -13.28 7.82 2.02
N LEU A 323 -12.40 7.53 1.05
CA LEU A 323 -11.05 8.09 0.96
C LEU A 323 -10.95 9.09 -0.21
N PRO A 324 -10.68 10.38 0.06
CA PRO A 324 -10.56 11.38 -0.99
C PRO A 324 -9.26 11.19 -1.78
N VAL A 325 -9.37 11.12 -3.10
CA VAL A 325 -8.23 11.18 -4.02
C VAL A 325 -8.01 12.63 -4.43
N VAL A 326 -6.77 13.09 -4.40
CA VAL A 326 -6.42 14.47 -4.71
C VAL A 326 -5.63 14.50 -6.01
N PHE A 327 -6.15 15.22 -6.99
CA PHE A 327 -5.52 15.51 -8.27
C PHE A 327 -5.10 16.99 -8.27
N PRO A 328 -3.79 17.31 -8.17
CA PRO A 328 -3.36 18.70 -8.05
C PRO A 328 -3.77 19.58 -9.23
N VAL A 329 -3.58 19.08 -10.45
CA VAL A 329 -4.04 19.69 -11.71
C VAL A 329 -4.35 18.55 -12.67
N ALA A 330 -5.59 18.46 -13.15
CA ALA A 330 -6.01 17.39 -14.05
C ALA A 330 -6.68 17.93 -15.30
N ARG A 331 -6.58 17.18 -16.41
CA ARG A 331 -7.41 17.37 -17.60
C ARG A 331 -8.51 16.32 -17.70
N SER A 332 -9.56 16.59 -18.47
CA SER A 332 -10.62 15.62 -18.62
C SER A 332 -10.17 14.39 -19.42
N VAL A 333 -10.55 13.21 -18.94
CA VAL A 333 -10.37 11.92 -19.62
C VAL A 333 -11.70 11.22 -19.62
N GLY A 334 -12.37 11.21 -20.77
CA GLY A 334 -13.71 10.68 -20.93
C GLY A 334 -13.78 9.50 -21.89
N VAL A 335 -15.00 9.02 -22.12
CA VAL A 335 -15.29 7.98 -23.10
C VAL A 335 -15.79 8.60 -24.41
N VAL A 336 -15.52 7.93 -25.52
CA VAL A 336 -16.11 8.22 -26.84
C VAL A 336 -17.44 7.49 -26.96
N GLU A 337 -18.47 8.20 -27.42
CA GLU A 337 -19.80 7.65 -27.68
C GLU A 337 -20.18 7.80 -29.16
N PRO A 338 -20.56 6.71 -29.86
CA PRO A 338 -20.58 5.31 -29.38
C PRO A 338 -19.16 4.74 -29.20
N SER A 339 -19.00 3.80 -28.27
CA SER A 339 -17.71 3.11 -28.08
C SER A 339 -17.36 2.23 -29.29
N PRO A 340 -16.06 2.07 -29.61
CA PRO A 340 -15.63 1.17 -30.69
C PRO A 340 -16.10 -0.28 -30.49
N GLU A 341 -16.24 -1.02 -31.58
CA GLU A 341 -16.67 -2.42 -31.54
C GLU A 341 -15.69 -3.28 -30.72
N GLY A 342 -16.23 -4.09 -29.80
CA GLY A 342 -15.41 -4.96 -28.94
C GLY A 342 -14.66 -4.24 -27.81
N VAL A 343 -14.91 -2.95 -27.60
CA VAL A 343 -14.33 -2.13 -26.53
C VAL A 343 -15.40 -1.75 -25.51
N THR A 344 -15.13 -1.99 -24.23
CA THR A 344 -15.93 -1.52 -23.11
C THR A 344 -15.13 -0.50 -22.32
N ALA A 345 -15.43 0.78 -22.52
CA ALA A 345 -14.83 1.89 -21.78
C ALA A 345 -15.83 2.44 -20.76
N GLN A 346 -15.37 2.70 -19.53
CA GLN A 346 -16.19 3.30 -18.48
C GLN A 346 -15.41 4.36 -17.71
N VAL A 347 -16.09 5.48 -17.43
CA VAL A 347 -15.61 6.46 -16.46
C VAL A 347 -15.59 5.82 -15.08
N VAL A 348 -14.50 5.97 -14.34
CA VAL A 348 -14.35 5.43 -12.98
C VAL A 348 -14.23 6.52 -11.92
N ILE A 349 -13.71 7.69 -12.29
CA ILE A 349 -13.58 8.87 -11.44
C ILE A 349 -14.08 10.08 -12.22
N GLU A 350 -14.90 10.91 -11.57
CA GLU A 350 -15.43 12.15 -12.12
C GLU A 350 -15.56 13.21 -11.01
N THR A 351 -15.70 14.47 -11.41
CA THR A 351 -15.96 15.58 -10.49
C THR A 351 -17.36 15.49 -9.88
N SER A 352 -17.67 16.42 -8.97
CA SER A 352 -19.06 16.73 -8.66
C SER A 352 -19.82 17.23 -9.91
N ALA A 353 -21.16 17.24 -9.84
CA ALA A 353 -22.00 17.83 -10.89
C ALA A 353 -21.79 19.33 -11.10
N GLU A 354 -21.16 20.02 -10.14
CA GLU A 354 -20.85 21.45 -10.22
C GLU A 354 -19.47 21.71 -10.85
N GLY A 355 -18.65 20.67 -11.02
CA GLY A 355 -17.36 20.79 -11.71
C GLY A 355 -17.50 21.11 -13.20
N TRP A 356 -16.42 21.60 -13.79
CA TRP A 356 -16.30 21.84 -15.22
C TRP A 356 -14.87 21.66 -15.71
N GLY A 357 -14.70 21.50 -17.02
CA GLY A 357 -13.40 21.58 -17.69
C GLY A 357 -13.24 22.99 -18.24
N GLU A 358 -12.34 23.75 -17.63
CA GLU A 358 -11.94 25.10 -18.03
C GLU A 358 -11.17 25.07 -19.34
N THR A 359 -11.73 25.68 -20.37
CA THR A 359 -11.15 25.73 -21.72
C THR A 359 -10.40 27.04 -21.99
N ASN A 360 -10.64 28.09 -21.21
CA ASN A 360 -9.92 29.35 -21.31
C ASN A 360 -8.60 29.31 -20.52
N LEU A 361 -7.63 28.60 -21.09
CA LEU A 361 -6.34 28.37 -20.45
C LEU A 361 -5.45 29.64 -20.38
N ALA A 362 -5.78 30.70 -21.12
CA ALA A 362 -5.00 31.95 -21.14
C ALA A 362 -5.16 32.79 -19.87
N ASP A 363 -6.31 32.69 -19.20
CA ASP A 363 -6.70 33.58 -18.09
C ASP A 363 -6.67 32.89 -16.71
N LEU A 364 -6.17 31.65 -16.62
CA LEU A 364 -6.18 30.80 -15.41
C LEU A 364 -5.64 31.49 -14.14
N GLU A 365 -4.68 32.41 -14.28
CA GLU A 365 -4.10 33.16 -13.14
C GLU A 365 -4.98 34.32 -12.64
N THR A 366 -5.93 34.78 -13.45
CA THR A 366 -6.70 36.01 -13.19
C THR A 366 -8.19 35.76 -13.03
N LYS A 367 -8.75 34.75 -13.69
CA LYS A 367 -10.18 34.44 -13.68
C LYS A 367 -10.44 32.97 -14.01
N VAL A 368 -10.95 32.23 -13.03
CA VAL A 368 -11.45 30.85 -13.20
C VAL A 368 -12.94 30.87 -12.87
N GLU A 369 -13.77 31.13 -13.88
CA GLU A 369 -15.23 31.19 -13.78
C GLU A 369 -15.84 30.42 -14.94
N LYS A 370 -16.74 29.49 -14.63
CA LYS A 370 -17.44 28.69 -15.62
C LYS A 370 -18.16 29.55 -16.66
N ASP A 371 -17.89 29.30 -17.93
CA ASP A 371 -18.59 29.91 -19.07
C ASP A 371 -19.30 28.87 -19.97
N ASP A 372 -20.02 29.34 -21.00
CA ASP A 372 -20.82 28.49 -21.90
C ASP A 372 -19.98 27.58 -22.83
N ARG A 373 -18.68 27.82 -22.94
CA ARG A 373 -17.73 27.03 -23.76
C ARG A 373 -17.09 25.89 -22.97
N ASP A 374 -17.18 25.94 -21.65
CA ASP A 374 -16.58 24.95 -20.77
C ASP A 374 -17.31 23.61 -20.80
N VAL A 375 -16.54 22.57 -20.50
CA VAL A 375 -17.07 21.21 -20.41
C VAL A 375 -17.91 21.09 -19.14
N ALA A 376 -19.23 21.04 -19.27
CA ALA A 376 -20.12 20.90 -18.12
C ALA A 376 -19.92 19.57 -17.40
N GLY A 377 -19.88 19.60 -16.06
CA GLY A 377 -19.74 18.39 -15.26
C GLY A 377 -20.99 17.53 -15.15
N PRO A 378 -20.88 16.32 -14.56
CA PRO A 378 -19.65 15.74 -13.98
C PRO A 378 -18.56 15.50 -15.02
N VAL A 379 -17.36 16.04 -14.79
CA VAL A 379 -16.24 15.94 -15.73
C VAL A 379 -15.45 14.68 -15.40
N PRO A 380 -15.22 13.78 -16.37
CA PRO A 380 -14.53 12.53 -16.13
C PRO A 380 -13.02 12.78 -16.02
N LEU A 381 -12.40 12.17 -15.01
CA LEU A 381 -10.96 12.30 -14.68
C LEU A 381 -10.17 11.03 -14.98
N ALA A 382 -10.85 9.88 -14.95
CA ALA A 382 -10.24 8.60 -15.21
C ALA A 382 -11.21 7.63 -15.88
N VAL A 383 -10.68 6.84 -16.82
CA VAL A 383 -11.40 5.81 -17.58
C VAL A 383 -10.69 4.48 -17.44
N ALA A 384 -11.46 3.41 -17.26
CA ALA A 384 -11.00 2.04 -17.38
C ALA A 384 -11.61 1.39 -18.62
N VAL A 385 -10.79 0.65 -19.36
CA VAL A 385 -11.17 0.01 -20.62
C VAL A 385 -10.81 -1.46 -20.59
N GLU A 386 -11.75 -2.31 -20.99
CA GLU A 386 -11.49 -3.69 -21.40
C GLU A 386 -11.82 -3.85 -22.89
N ALA A 387 -10.94 -4.53 -23.63
CA ALA A 387 -11.17 -4.83 -25.05
C ALA A 387 -10.82 -6.28 -25.39
N GLY A 388 -11.54 -6.84 -26.36
CA GLY A 388 -11.33 -8.19 -26.88
C GLY A 388 -12.07 -9.29 -26.10
N THR A 389 -12.31 -10.42 -26.79
CA THR A 389 -13.04 -11.58 -26.27
C THR A 389 -12.13 -12.75 -25.82
N GLY A 390 -10.84 -12.68 -26.15
CA GLY A 390 -9.81 -13.67 -25.81
C GLY A 390 -8.91 -13.23 -24.65
N ARG A 391 -7.60 -13.07 -24.90
CA ARG A 391 -6.69 -12.40 -23.95
C ARG A 391 -7.11 -10.93 -23.87
N LYS A 392 -7.78 -10.56 -22.79
CA LYS A 392 -8.32 -9.21 -22.61
C LYS A 392 -7.20 -8.18 -22.56
N THR A 393 -7.31 -7.18 -23.42
CA THR A 393 -6.54 -5.94 -23.32
C THR A 393 -7.19 -5.08 -22.24
N ARG A 394 -6.39 -4.54 -21.32
CA ARG A 394 -6.88 -3.59 -20.29
C ARG A 394 -6.09 -2.29 -20.38
N LEU A 395 -6.80 -1.17 -20.32
CA LEU A 395 -6.20 0.16 -20.31
C LEU A 395 -6.84 1.01 -19.23
N VAL A 396 -6.04 1.76 -18.48
CA VAL A 396 -6.53 2.80 -17.57
C VAL A 396 -5.87 4.10 -17.97
N ALA A 397 -6.67 5.14 -18.19
CA ALA A 397 -6.20 6.48 -18.47
C ALA A 397 -6.68 7.45 -17.38
N MET A 398 -5.79 8.29 -16.88
CA MET A 398 -6.06 9.31 -15.86
C MET A 398 -5.47 10.64 -16.30
N GLY A 399 -6.18 11.74 -16.06
CA GLY A 399 -5.82 13.08 -16.54
C GLY A 399 -4.76 13.82 -15.73
N ASP A 400 -3.99 13.11 -14.91
CA ASP A 400 -2.99 13.67 -14.00
C ASP A 400 -1.98 12.56 -13.65
N ALA A 401 -0.70 12.87 -13.66
CA ALA A 401 0.41 12.02 -13.22
C ALA A 401 1.01 12.49 -11.89
N ASP A 402 0.83 13.75 -11.49
CA ASP A 402 1.29 14.30 -10.22
C ASP A 402 0.65 13.61 -9.02
N PHE A 403 -0.60 13.15 -9.12
CA PHE A 403 -1.23 12.38 -8.04
C PHE A 403 -0.44 11.10 -7.70
N ALA A 404 0.29 10.54 -8.66
CA ALA A 404 1.10 9.32 -8.52
C ALA A 404 2.58 9.59 -8.19
N SER A 405 3.00 10.86 -8.16
CA SER A 405 4.34 11.27 -7.74
C SER A 405 4.63 10.92 -6.28
N THR A 406 5.91 10.91 -5.88
CA THR A 406 6.34 10.75 -4.49
C THR A 406 5.60 11.71 -3.53
N GLY A 407 5.32 12.94 -3.98
CA GLY A 407 4.50 13.90 -3.23
C GLY A 407 3.01 13.56 -3.22
N GLY A 408 2.45 13.17 -4.36
CA GLY A 408 1.04 12.82 -4.51
C GLY A 408 0.63 11.58 -3.71
N ILE A 409 1.44 10.52 -3.76
CA ILE A 409 1.17 9.26 -3.03
C ILE A 409 1.47 9.34 -1.53
N ALA A 410 1.93 10.50 -1.03
CA ALA A 410 1.88 10.77 0.40
C ALA A 410 0.44 10.77 0.93
N ASN A 411 -0.54 11.08 0.06
CA ASN A 411 -1.94 10.74 0.30
C ASN A 411 -2.15 9.23 0.05
N ALA A 412 -2.57 8.50 1.08
CA ALA A 412 -2.78 7.05 0.99
C ALA A 412 -3.81 6.68 -0.10
N ALA A 413 -4.86 7.48 -0.29
CA ALA A 413 -5.87 7.21 -1.32
C ALA A 413 -5.29 7.26 -2.74
N ASN A 414 -4.34 8.17 -2.99
CA ASN A 414 -3.65 8.26 -4.29
C ASN A 414 -2.80 7.01 -4.53
N LEU A 415 -2.06 6.54 -3.52
CA LEU A 415 -1.32 5.27 -3.59
C LEU A 415 -2.28 4.10 -3.87
N TYR A 416 -3.43 4.06 -3.21
CA TYR A 416 -4.42 3.00 -3.39
C TYR A 416 -4.99 3.00 -4.80
N LEU A 417 -5.28 4.18 -5.35
CA LEU A 417 -5.78 4.30 -6.72
C LEU A 417 -4.78 3.75 -7.73
N VAL A 418 -3.52 4.21 -7.70
CA VAL A 418 -2.51 3.81 -8.70
C VAL A 418 -2.15 2.33 -8.56
N THR A 419 -2.01 1.80 -7.34
CA THR A 419 -1.73 0.37 -7.12
C THR A 419 -2.91 -0.53 -7.47
N SER A 420 -4.15 -0.07 -7.23
CA SER A 420 -5.37 -0.78 -7.65
C SER A 420 -5.50 -0.82 -9.17
N ALA A 421 -5.18 0.29 -9.85
CA ALA A 421 -5.13 0.35 -11.30
C ALA A 421 -4.12 -0.66 -11.87
N VAL A 422 -2.88 -0.67 -11.35
CA VAL A 422 -1.84 -1.61 -11.79
C VAL A 422 -2.25 -3.06 -11.52
N ASN A 423 -2.76 -3.38 -10.33
CA ASN A 423 -3.18 -4.74 -10.01
C ASN A 423 -4.37 -5.19 -10.86
N TRP A 424 -5.33 -4.32 -11.17
CA TRP A 424 -6.42 -4.64 -12.09
C TRP A 424 -5.91 -4.86 -13.52
N LEU A 425 -5.03 -3.99 -14.02
CA LEU A 425 -4.38 -4.15 -15.32
C LEU A 425 -3.62 -5.47 -15.40
N LEU A 426 -2.97 -5.90 -14.33
CA LEU A 426 -2.23 -7.16 -14.24
C LEU A 426 -3.12 -8.38 -13.94
N GLU A 427 -4.45 -8.25 -13.90
CA GLU A 427 -5.42 -9.31 -13.55
C GLU A 427 -5.19 -9.92 -12.15
N ARG A 428 -4.67 -9.11 -11.23
CA ARG A 428 -4.38 -9.45 -9.84
C ARG A 428 -5.46 -8.90 -8.90
N GLU A 429 -6.73 -9.13 -9.25
CA GLU A 429 -7.90 -8.52 -8.57
C GLU A 429 -8.02 -8.89 -7.08
N THR A 430 -7.46 -10.04 -6.68
CA THR A 430 -7.35 -10.44 -5.27
C THR A 430 -6.49 -9.48 -4.45
N LEU A 431 -5.50 -8.82 -5.06
CA LEU A 431 -4.66 -7.81 -4.41
C LEU A 431 -5.26 -6.41 -4.45
N VAL A 432 -6.20 -6.16 -5.37
CA VAL A 432 -6.96 -4.89 -5.45
C VAL A 432 -7.87 -4.69 -4.24
N SER A 433 -8.11 -5.73 -3.41
CA SER A 433 -8.95 -5.61 -2.20
C SER A 433 -8.13 -5.38 -0.92
N ILE A 434 -6.87 -4.94 -1.03
CA ILE A 434 -5.98 -4.87 0.11
C ILE A 434 -5.20 -3.54 0.14
N PRO A 435 -5.50 -2.63 1.08
CA PRO A 435 -4.76 -1.37 1.19
C PRO A 435 -3.31 -1.63 1.63
N PRO A 436 -2.28 -1.04 0.98
CA PRO A 436 -0.96 -0.96 1.55
C PRO A 436 -1.02 -0.20 2.87
N ARG A 437 -0.54 -0.82 3.96
CA ARG A 437 -0.46 -0.15 5.27
C ARG A 437 0.83 0.67 5.33
N SER A 438 0.71 1.95 5.65
CA SER A 438 1.83 2.71 6.19
C SER A 438 2.16 2.16 7.57
N THR A 439 3.45 1.93 7.84
CA THR A 439 3.94 1.89 9.21
C THR A 439 3.82 3.29 9.79
N ASP A 440 2.62 3.63 10.27
CA ASP A 440 2.43 4.86 11.04
C ASP A 440 3.15 4.67 12.37
N GLN A 441 4.33 5.27 12.47
CA GLN A 441 4.83 5.65 13.79
C GLN A 441 3.88 6.71 14.32
N VAL A 442 3.02 6.32 15.25
CA VAL A 442 2.31 7.29 16.08
C VAL A 442 3.36 8.02 16.90
N ALA A 443 3.92 9.09 16.35
CA ALA A 443 4.68 10.04 17.13
C ALA A 443 3.67 10.71 18.06
N VAL A 444 3.77 10.41 19.36
CA VAL A 444 2.96 11.11 20.36
C VAL A 444 3.50 12.53 20.46
N VAL A 445 2.94 13.45 19.69
CA VAL A 445 3.24 14.87 19.77
C VAL A 445 2.49 15.42 20.98
N LEU A 446 3.10 15.32 22.16
CA LEU A 446 2.56 15.92 23.38
C LEU A 446 2.76 17.43 23.31
N SER A 447 1.66 18.19 23.45
CA SER A 447 1.79 19.64 23.60
C SER A 447 2.47 19.97 24.94
N ARG A 448 3.02 21.18 25.09
CA ARG A 448 3.55 21.64 26.38
C ARG A 448 2.48 21.56 27.50
N GLY A 449 1.21 21.70 27.16
CA GLY A 449 0.09 21.56 28.09
C GLY A 449 -0.11 20.11 28.56
N ASP A 450 0.03 19.13 27.67
CA ASP A 450 -0.14 17.71 28.01
C ASP A 450 0.97 17.21 28.93
N ILE A 451 2.22 17.63 28.66
CA ILE A 451 3.38 17.30 29.52
C ILE A 451 3.15 17.85 30.94
N ALA A 452 2.68 19.09 31.07
CA ALA A 452 2.42 19.71 32.37
C ALA A 452 1.32 18.98 33.17
N ARG A 453 0.24 18.57 32.50
CA ARG A 453 -0.85 17.79 33.12
C ARG A 453 -0.39 16.41 33.56
N ILE A 454 0.36 15.70 32.72
CA ILE A 454 0.93 14.38 33.06
C ILE A 454 1.87 14.51 34.26
N THR A 455 2.71 15.54 34.27
CA THR A 455 3.66 15.81 35.36
C THR A 455 2.92 16.07 36.68
N LEU A 456 1.88 16.91 36.68
CA LEU A 456 1.05 17.17 37.85
C LEU A 456 0.38 15.90 38.37
N PHE A 457 -0.18 15.09 37.47
CA PHE A 457 -0.90 13.88 37.84
C PHE A 457 0.04 12.84 38.47
N VAL A 458 1.21 12.62 37.88
CA VAL A 458 2.18 11.61 38.32
C VAL A 458 2.93 12.04 39.59
N LEU A 459 3.33 13.30 39.70
CA LEU A 459 4.14 13.77 40.85
C LEU A 459 3.29 14.19 42.06
N LEU A 460 2.06 14.64 41.85
CA LEU A 460 1.26 15.22 42.93
C LEU A 460 0.04 14.36 43.27
N ILE A 461 -0.79 14.06 42.27
CA ILE A 461 -2.07 13.39 42.49
C ILE A 461 -1.86 11.93 42.90
N LEU A 462 -1.03 11.18 42.19
CA LEU A 462 -0.83 9.76 42.44
C LEU A 462 -0.20 9.48 43.82
N PRO A 463 0.85 10.20 44.27
CA PRO A 463 1.36 10.09 45.64
C PRO A 463 0.35 10.54 46.70
N ALA A 464 -0.40 11.62 46.45
CA ALA A 464 -1.43 12.08 47.39
C ALA A 464 -2.55 11.03 47.57
N CYS A 465 -2.97 10.35 46.50
CA CYS A 465 -3.90 9.23 46.58
C CYS A 465 -3.33 8.06 47.38
N ALA A 466 -2.05 7.71 47.21
CA ALA A 466 -1.39 6.66 47.98
C ALA A 466 -1.30 7.01 49.48
N ILE A 467 -0.96 8.27 49.80
CA ILE A 467 -0.96 8.78 51.18
C ILE A 467 -2.38 8.73 51.76
N GLY A 468 -3.38 9.21 51.02
CA GLY A 468 -4.78 9.17 51.43
C GLY A 468 -5.27 7.75 51.74
N LEU A 469 -4.96 6.78 50.87
CA LEU A 469 -5.24 5.36 51.12
C LEU A 469 -4.51 4.85 52.37
N GLY A 470 -3.25 5.22 52.56
CA GLY A 470 -2.48 4.88 53.76
C GLY A 470 -3.12 5.41 55.05
N ILE A 471 -3.58 6.67 55.03
CA ILE A 471 -4.28 7.31 56.14
C ILE A 471 -5.61 6.59 56.43
N VAL A 472 -6.39 6.27 55.40
CA VAL A 472 -7.66 5.54 55.56
C VAL A 472 -7.43 4.16 56.18
N VAL A 473 -6.43 3.41 55.70
CA VAL A 473 -6.06 2.10 56.26
C VAL A 473 -5.59 2.23 57.71
N TRP A 474 -4.80 3.27 58.03
CA TRP A 474 -4.34 3.53 59.39
C TRP A 474 -5.49 3.80 60.36
N PHE A 475 -6.47 4.64 59.99
CA PHE A 475 -7.66 4.87 60.80
C PHE A 475 -8.54 3.63 60.97
N LYS A 476 -8.66 2.80 59.92
CA LYS A 476 -9.44 1.56 59.98
C LYS A 476 -8.80 0.47 60.84
N ARG A 477 -7.48 0.48 61.00
CA ARG A 477 -6.72 -0.43 61.89
C ARG A 477 -6.64 0.03 63.34
N ARG A 478 -6.96 1.31 63.61
CA ARG A 478 -6.97 1.91 64.96
C ARG A 478 -8.32 1.78 65.66
N ARG A 479 -9.37 1.45 64.93
CA ARG A 479 -10.61 0.87 65.46
C ARG A 479 -10.46 -0.64 65.50
#